data_AF-A0A2X3C185-F1
#
_entry.id   AF-A0A2X3C185-F1
#
_cell.length_a   1.000
_cell.length_b   1.000
_cell.length_c   1.000
_cell.angle_alpha   90.00
_cell.angle_beta   90.00
_cell.angle_gamma   90.00
#
_symmetry.space_group_name_H-M   'P 1'
#
loop_
_entity.id
_entity.type
_entity.pdbx_description
1 polymer ?
#
loop_
_entity_poly.entity_id
_entity_poly.type
_entity_poly.pdbx_seq_one_letter_code
_entity_poly.pdbx_strand_id
1 'polypeptide(L)'
;MSIRKQCRPPPPLDGLPSETDIARKLAHLLPPQVKDKFLCDKPLEIRPVEFHNPMKGHIAEPVRQVWLRANGAVPDDLRIHQYLLGYASDFNFLPVALQPHGVGFLEPGMQVATIDHSMWFHRPFNINECCFIASKAPRPPAPAASFAANSTPRMARWLPQRFRKG
;
A
#
# COMPACT_ATOMS: atom_id res chain seq x y z
N MET A 1 18.14 -12.08 -22.24
CA MET A 1 18.45 -11.35 -20.98
C MET A 1 17.33 -11.56 -19.98
N SER A 2 17.57 -12.41 -18.96
CA SER A 2 16.57 -12.88 -18.01
C SER A 2 16.40 -11.86 -16.86
N ILE A 3 15.30 -11.10 -16.88
CA ILE A 3 14.93 -10.17 -15.79
C ILE A 3 14.34 -11.00 -14.64
N ARG A 4 15.18 -11.77 -13.92
CA ARG A 4 14.80 -12.59 -12.76
C ARG A 4 15.42 -12.11 -11.44
N LYS A 5 15.78 -10.83 -11.31
CA LYS A 5 16.36 -10.31 -10.06
C LYS A 5 15.45 -9.29 -9.38
N GLN A 6 15.17 -9.58 -8.11
CA GLN A 6 14.73 -8.68 -7.03
C GLN A 6 13.22 -8.46 -6.86
N CYS A 7 12.50 -9.52 -6.46
CA CYS A 7 11.45 -9.33 -5.46
C CYS A 7 11.83 -10.23 -4.28
N ARG A 8 12.25 -9.62 -3.16
CA ARG A 8 12.44 -10.33 -1.88
C ARG A 8 11.13 -11.09 -1.58
N PRO A 9 11.17 -12.34 -1.11
CA PRO A 9 9.94 -13.04 -0.74
C PRO A 9 9.16 -12.18 0.27
N PRO A 10 7.83 -12.13 0.15
CA PRO A 10 7.00 -11.36 1.05
C PRO A 10 7.20 -11.90 2.49
N PRO A 11 7.32 -11.02 3.49
CA PRO A 11 7.34 -11.48 4.87
C PRO A 11 6.00 -12.17 5.21
N PRO A 12 5.99 -13.09 6.17
CA PRO A 12 4.75 -13.67 6.68
C PRO A 12 3.76 -12.58 7.09
N LEU A 13 2.47 -12.83 6.85
CA LEU A 13 1.39 -11.96 7.30
C LEU A 13 1.31 -11.91 8.84
N ASP A 14 1.73 -12.99 9.49
CA ASP A 14 1.63 -13.20 10.92
C ASP A 14 2.45 -12.17 11.69
N GLY A 15 1.80 -11.49 12.64
CA GLY A 15 2.42 -10.46 13.49
C GLY A 15 2.49 -9.05 12.90
N LEU A 16 2.08 -8.83 11.64
CA LEU A 16 1.99 -7.48 11.08
C LEU A 16 0.72 -6.77 11.56
N PRO A 17 0.81 -5.59 12.20
CA PRO A 17 -0.36 -4.83 12.62
C PRO A 17 -1.08 -4.25 11.40
N SER A 18 -2.40 -4.16 11.46
CA SER A 18 -3.18 -3.45 10.44
C SER A 18 -3.01 -1.93 10.56
N GLU A 19 -3.25 -1.19 9.48
CA GLU A 19 -3.29 0.27 9.52
C GLU A 19 -4.30 0.78 10.55
N THR A 20 -5.43 0.09 10.73
CA THR A 20 -6.42 0.39 11.76
C THR A 20 -5.84 0.18 13.17
N ASP A 21 -5.09 -0.90 13.42
CA ASP A 21 -4.42 -1.13 14.71
C ASP A 21 -3.37 -0.06 15.00
N ILE A 22 -2.60 0.32 13.99
CA ILE A 22 -1.60 1.39 14.08
C ILE A 22 -2.29 2.73 14.37
N ALA A 23 -3.37 3.04 13.65
CA ALA A 23 -4.16 4.25 13.87
C ALA A 23 -4.76 4.31 15.28
N ARG A 24 -5.25 3.18 15.82
CA ARG A 24 -5.74 3.08 17.20
C ARG A 24 -4.63 3.34 18.22
N LYS A 25 -3.42 2.80 18.01
CA LYS A 25 -2.27 3.06 18.89
C LYS A 25 -1.84 4.53 18.86
N LEU A 26 -1.90 5.16 17.68
CA LEU A 26 -1.53 6.56 17.47
C LEU A 26 -2.71 7.53 17.65
N ALA A 27 -3.87 7.06 18.10
CA ALA A 27 -5.10 7.85 18.19
C ALA A 27 -4.98 9.10 19.08
N HIS A 28 -4.06 9.06 20.05
CA HIS A 28 -3.76 10.18 20.95
C HIS A 28 -2.96 11.31 20.29
N LEU A 29 -2.29 11.02 19.16
CA LEU A 29 -1.51 12.00 18.38
C LEU A 29 -2.30 12.56 17.19
N LEU A 30 -3.47 12.00 16.88
CA LEU A 30 -4.28 12.43 15.75
C LEU A 30 -5.04 13.73 16.09
N PRO A 31 -4.99 14.75 15.22
CA PRO A 31 -5.84 15.93 15.35
C PRO A 31 -7.33 15.54 15.40
N PRO A 32 -8.17 16.24 16.19
CA PRO A 32 -9.59 15.91 16.34
C PRO A 32 -10.34 15.81 15.00
N GLN A 33 -9.96 16.64 14.03
CA GLN A 33 -10.57 16.72 12.70
C GLN A 33 -10.39 15.46 11.85
N VAL A 34 -9.31 14.69 12.06
CA VAL A 34 -8.99 13.50 11.26
C VAL A 34 -9.16 12.21 12.05
N LYS A 35 -9.28 12.29 13.37
CA LYS A 35 -9.32 11.15 14.29
C LYS A 35 -10.40 10.14 13.91
N ASP A 36 -11.63 10.60 13.68
CA ASP A 36 -12.75 9.71 13.33
C ASP A 36 -12.54 9.01 11.98
N LYS A 37 -11.90 9.69 11.01
CA LYS A 37 -11.60 9.13 9.68
C LYS A 37 -10.49 8.07 9.69
N PHE A 38 -9.58 8.14 10.67
CA PHE A 38 -8.53 7.14 10.86
C PHE A 38 -9.00 5.97 11.75
N LEU A 39 -9.93 6.21 12.67
CA LEU A 39 -10.45 5.20 13.59
C LEU A 39 -11.68 4.44 13.07
N CYS A 40 -12.33 4.94 12.02
CA CYS A 40 -13.48 4.24 11.43
C CYS A 40 -13.09 2.89 10.84
N ASP A 41 -14.06 1.98 10.83
CA ASP A 41 -13.89 0.68 10.20
C ASP A 41 -13.63 0.86 8.70
N LYS A 42 -12.55 0.22 8.23
CA LYS A 42 -12.11 0.29 6.84
C LYS A 42 -12.69 -0.90 6.07
N PRO A 43 -13.15 -0.71 4.82
CA PRO A 43 -13.64 -1.80 3.97
C PRO A 43 -12.52 -2.75 3.50
N LEU A 44 -11.26 -2.30 3.61
CA LEU A 44 -10.07 -3.07 3.30
C LEU A 44 -9.20 -3.14 4.55
N GLU A 45 -8.71 -4.33 4.86
CA GLU A 45 -7.67 -4.52 5.86
C GLU A 45 -6.31 -4.44 5.15
N ILE A 46 -5.51 -3.46 5.56
CA ILE A 46 -4.17 -3.23 5.02
C ILE A 46 -3.17 -3.43 6.14
N ARG A 47 -2.14 -4.23 5.89
CA ARG A 47 -1.05 -4.52 6.83
C ARG A 47 0.28 -4.17 6.18
N PRO A 48 0.86 -2.99 6.47
CA PRO A 48 2.15 -2.63 5.94
C PRO A 48 3.24 -3.50 6.55
N VAL A 49 4.22 -3.90 5.73
CA VAL A 49 5.45 -4.54 6.22
C VAL A 49 6.26 -3.56 7.05
N GLU A 50 6.28 -2.30 6.63
CA GLU A 50 6.95 -1.20 7.31
C GLU A 50 6.02 0.01 7.36
N PHE A 51 5.76 0.50 8.58
CA PHE A 51 4.90 1.65 8.78
C PHE A 51 5.65 2.95 8.50
N HIS A 52 5.11 3.75 7.58
CA HIS A 52 5.59 5.09 7.28
C HIS A 52 4.56 6.09 7.78
N ASN A 53 4.92 6.91 8.78
CA ASN A 53 4.01 7.87 9.36
C ASN A 53 3.71 9.00 8.35
N PRO A 54 2.44 9.22 7.97
CA PRO A 54 2.08 10.24 6.98
C PRO A 54 2.27 11.68 7.47
N MET A 55 2.31 11.90 8.79
CA MET A 55 2.50 13.20 9.44
C MET A 55 3.96 13.48 9.82
N LYS A 56 4.82 12.46 9.75
CA LYS A 56 6.24 12.56 10.13
C LYS A 56 7.05 11.56 9.31
N GLY A 57 7.44 11.99 8.12
CA GLY A 57 8.31 11.23 7.24
C GLY A 57 9.66 10.93 7.88
N HIS A 58 10.30 9.91 7.35
CA HIS A 58 11.69 9.59 7.64
C HIS A 58 12.34 9.07 6.36
N ILE A 59 13.65 9.24 6.24
CA ILE A 59 14.38 8.82 5.04
C ILE A 59 14.36 7.29 4.97
N ALA A 60 13.83 6.75 3.87
CA ALA A 60 13.78 5.33 3.60
C ALA A 60 13.94 5.07 2.09
N GLU A 61 14.27 3.82 1.75
CA GLU A 61 14.32 3.38 0.35
C GLU A 61 12.94 3.57 -0.32
N PRO A 62 12.87 3.85 -1.63
CA PRO A 62 11.60 4.07 -2.34
C PRO A 62 10.89 2.74 -2.64
N VAL A 63 10.70 1.90 -1.62
CA VAL A 63 10.04 0.61 -1.68
C VAL A 63 9.00 0.56 -0.56
N ARG A 64 7.80 0.08 -0.87
CA ARG A 64 6.78 -0.22 0.14
C ARG A 64 6.12 -1.53 -0.18
N GLN A 65 5.82 -2.28 0.87
CA GLN A 65 5.21 -3.58 0.78
C GLN A 65 4.03 -3.63 1.75
N VAL A 66 2.88 -4.06 1.26
CA VAL A 66 1.67 -4.18 2.06
C VAL A 66 0.97 -5.49 1.74
N TRP A 67 0.39 -6.09 2.78
CA TRP A 67 -0.63 -7.11 2.63
C TRP A 67 -2.01 -6.45 2.65
N LEU A 68 -2.92 -6.93 1.83
CA LEU A 68 -4.25 -6.36 1.66
C LEU A 68 -5.29 -7.46 1.48
N ARG A 69 -6.44 -7.30 2.13
CA ARG A 69 -7.66 -8.10 1.87
C ARG A 69 -8.92 -7.28 2.09
N ALA A 70 -10.04 -7.74 1.55
CA ALA A 70 -11.34 -7.21 1.93
C ALA A 70 -11.62 -7.46 3.43
N ASN A 71 -12.17 -6.44 4.09
CA ASN A 71 -12.68 -6.56 5.45
C ASN A 71 -14.18 -6.88 5.40
N GLY A 72 -14.49 -8.11 5.01
CA GLY A 72 -15.86 -8.58 4.78
C GLY A 72 -15.91 -9.61 3.65
N ALA A 73 -17.12 -10.02 3.29
CA ALA A 73 -17.35 -10.96 2.19
C ALA A 73 -17.64 -10.20 0.89
N VAL A 74 -16.80 -10.39 -0.12
CA VAL A 74 -17.02 -9.93 -1.48
C VAL A 74 -17.65 -11.06 -2.29
N PRO A 75 -18.72 -10.81 -3.08
CA PRO A 75 -19.32 -11.81 -3.95
C PRO A 75 -18.32 -12.44 -4.91
N ASP A 76 -18.55 -13.69 -5.32
CA ASP A 76 -17.72 -14.43 -6.27
C ASP A 76 -17.93 -13.94 -7.72
N ASP A 77 -17.59 -12.67 -7.96
CA ASP A 77 -17.60 -12.03 -9.26
C ASP A 77 -16.24 -11.35 -9.47
N LEU A 78 -15.47 -11.88 -10.42
CA LEU A 78 -14.13 -11.39 -10.74
C LEU A 78 -14.10 -9.89 -11.05
N ARG A 79 -15.16 -9.31 -11.61
CA ARG A 79 -15.25 -7.88 -11.92
C ARG A 79 -15.24 -7.05 -10.64
N ILE A 80 -15.98 -7.47 -9.62
CA ILE A 80 -16.02 -6.80 -8.32
C ILE A 80 -14.65 -6.86 -7.65
N HIS A 81 -14.00 -8.04 -7.69
CA HIS A 81 -12.63 -8.17 -7.19
C HIS A 81 -11.66 -7.22 -7.92
N GLN A 82 -11.73 -7.12 -9.24
CA GLN A 82 -10.92 -6.22 -10.06
C GLN A 82 -11.15 -4.75 -9.71
N TYR A 83 -12.41 -4.30 -9.57
CA TYR A 83 -12.73 -2.93 -9.20
C TYR A 83 -12.25 -2.60 -7.79
N LEU A 84 -12.41 -3.52 -6.83
CA LEU A 84 -11.92 -3.33 -5.47
C LEU A 84 -10.39 -3.28 -5.42
N LEU A 85 -9.68 -4.10 -6.21
CA LEU A 85 -8.23 -3.99 -6.29
C LEU A 85 -7.79 -2.69 -6.96
N GLY A 86 -8.54 -2.20 -7.95
CA GLY A 86 -8.31 -0.88 -8.55
C GLY A 86 -8.55 0.28 -7.59
N TYR A 87 -9.52 0.14 -6.68
CA TYR A 87 -9.70 1.09 -5.58
C TYR A 87 -8.55 0.98 -4.55
N ALA A 88 -8.13 -0.24 -4.24
CA ALA A 88 -7.10 -0.52 -3.24
C ALA A 88 -5.69 -0.10 -3.66
N SER A 89 -5.39 -0.11 -4.96
CA SER A 89 -4.05 0.12 -5.50
C SER A 89 -3.52 1.53 -5.22
N ASP A 90 -4.39 2.52 -5.03
CA ASP A 90 -3.98 3.92 -4.90
C ASP A 90 -3.56 4.32 -3.47
N PHE A 91 -3.98 3.58 -2.43
CA PHE A 91 -3.78 3.98 -1.02
C PHE A 91 -2.32 4.07 -0.56
N ASN A 92 -1.46 3.19 -1.07
CA ASN A 92 -0.08 3.03 -0.59
C ASN A 92 0.96 3.19 -1.70
N PHE A 93 0.58 3.85 -2.81
CA PHE A 93 1.40 3.93 -4.01
C PHE A 93 2.17 5.24 -4.08
N LEU A 94 1.46 6.36 -4.16
CA LEU A 94 2.02 7.69 -4.32
C LEU A 94 3.01 8.09 -3.19
N PRO A 95 2.76 7.79 -1.90
CA PRO A 95 3.69 8.16 -0.82
C PRO A 95 5.07 7.49 -0.91
N VAL A 96 5.23 6.40 -1.67
CA VAL A 96 6.51 5.68 -1.81
C VAL A 96 7.58 6.57 -2.47
N ALA A 97 7.17 7.47 -3.35
CA ALA A 97 8.07 8.42 -4.00
C ALA A 97 8.63 9.46 -3.02
N LEU A 98 7.97 9.70 -1.88
CA LEU A 98 8.38 10.66 -0.86
C LEU A 98 9.41 10.09 0.13
N GLN A 99 9.52 8.77 0.22
CA GLN A 99 10.36 8.08 1.20
C GLN A 99 11.85 8.50 1.14
N PRO A 100 12.48 8.65 -0.04
CA PRO A 100 13.87 9.13 -0.11
C PRO A 100 14.07 10.57 0.38
N HIS A 101 13.01 11.37 0.38
CA HIS A 101 13.04 12.77 0.82
C HIS A 101 12.73 12.93 2.30
N GLY A 102 12.33 11.85 2.99
CA GLY A 102 12.02 11.87 4.41
C GLY A 102 10.81 12.71 4.78
N VAL A 103 9.88 12.93 3.85
CA VAL A 103 8.67 13.74 4.06
C VAL A 103 7.40 12.89 4.00
N GLY A 104 6.47 13.18 4.90
CA GLY A 104 5.13 12.61 4.93
C GLY A 104 4.18 13.37 4.00
N PHE A 105 3.20 12.67 3.42
CA PHE A 105 2.25 13.29 2.49
C PHE A 105 1.20 14.20 3.17
N LEU A 106 1.08 14.15 4.50
CA LEU A 106 0.20 15.02 5.29
C LEU A 106 0.98 16.08 6.09
N GLU A 107 2.28 16.25 5.82
CA GLU A 107 3.07 17.31 6.46
C GLU A 107 2.67 18.71 5.94
N PRO A 108 2.78 19.75 6.77
CA PRO A 108 2.49 21.13 6.34
C PRO A 108 3.33 21.54 5.13
N GLY A 109 2.70 22.17 4.14
CA GLY A 109 3.36 22.59 2.90
C GLY A 109 3.51 21.49 1.85
N MET A 110 3.02 20.27 2.13
CA MET A 110 3.00 19.18 1.16
C MET A 110 1.72 19.21 0.32
N GLN A 111 1.88 19.18 -1.00
CA GLN A 111 0.79 18.97 -1.95
C GLN A 111 1.14 17.77 -2.82
N VAL A 112 0.31 16.72 -2.72
CA VAL A 112 0.51 15.46 -3.43
C VAL A 112 -0.76 15.15 -4.20
N ALA A 113 -0.63 14.90 -5.49
CA ALA A 113 -1.75 14.60 -6.36
C ALA A 113 -1.37 13.49 -7.35
N THR A 114 -2.30 12.57 -7.59
CA THR A 114 -2.17 11.55 -8.64
C THR A 114 -2.39 12.21 -10.00
N ILE A 115 -1.50 11.97 -10.96
CA ILE A 115 -1.64 12.44 -12.35
C ILE A 115 -2.22 11.33 -13.22
N ASP A 116 -1.59 10.17 -13.20
CA ASP A 116 -2.01 8.99 -13.93
C ASP A 116 -1.98 7.75 -13.03
N HIS A 117 -2.93 6.83 -13.29
CA HIS A 117 -3.00 5.54 -12.63
C HIS A 117 -3.31 4.48 -13.68
N SER A 118 -2.41 3.52 -13.88
CA SER A 118 -2.55 2.46 -14.88
C SER A 118 -2.34 1.09 -14.25
N MET A 119 -3.21 0.14 -14.60
CA MET A 119 -3.18 -1.22 -14.08
C MET A 119 -3.41 -2.25 -15.19
N TRP A 120 -2.77 -3.41 -15.05
CA TRP A 120 -2.95 -4.56 -15.94
C TRP A 120 -3.20 -5.83 -15.12
N PHE A 121 -4.36 -6.47 -15.33
CA PHE A 121 -4.69 -7.72 -14.66
C PHE A 121 -4.17 -8.92 -15.46
N HIS A 122 -3.20 -9.63 -14.89
CA HIS A 122 -2.58 -10.77 -15.57
C HIS A 122 -3.26 -12.11 -15.29
N ARG A 123 -3.98 -12.24 -14.17
CA ARG A 123 -4.61 -13.49 -13.70
C ARG A 123 -5.87 -13.17 -12.88
N PRO A 124 -6.84 -14.09 -12.81
CA PRO A 124 -7.93 -13.99 -11.85
C PRO A 124 -7.37 -14.07 -10.41
N PHE A 125 -8.06 -13.41 -9.48
CA PHE A 125 -7.68 -13.37 -8.07
C PHE A 125 -8.93 -13.19 -7.19
N ASN A 126 -8.79 -13.53 -5.91
CA ASN A 126 -9.83 -13.36 -4.91
C ASN A 126 -9.36 -12.37 -3.85
N ILE A 127 -10.02 -11.21 -3.74
CA ILE A 127 -9.66 -10.16 -2.78
C ILE A 127 -10.10 -10.47 -1.34
N ASN A 128 -10.93 -11.49 -1.14
CA ASN A 128 -11.22 -12.01 0.20
C ASN A 128 -9.97 -12.70 0.80
N GLU A 129 -9.05 -13.15 -0.06
CA GLU A 129 -7.75 -13.70 0.34
C GLU A 129 -6.68 -12.60 0.45
N CYS A 130 -5.65 -12.85 1.26
CA CYS A 130 -4.56 -11.90 1.44
C CYS A 130 -3.73 -11.76 0.16
N CYS A 131 -3.74 -10.55 -0.39
CA CYS A 131 -2.97 -10.13 -1.55
C CYS A 131 -1.72 -9.37 -1.09
N PHE A 132 -0.56 -9.66 -1.69
CA PHE A 132 0.67 -8.91 -1.43
C PHE A 132 0.93 -7.89 -2.53
N ILE A 133 1.08 -6.61 -2.16
CA ILE A 133 1.39 -5.52 -3.08
C ILE A 133 2.80 -5.01 -2.76
N ALA A 134 3.65 -4.96 -3.79
CA ALA A 134 4.99 -4.39 -3.71
C ALA A 134 5.09 -3.20 -4.66
N SER A 135 5.41 -2.04 -4.11
CA SER A 135 5.55 -0.77 -4.82
C SER A 135 7.02 -0.35 -4.79
N LYS A 136 7.51 0.19 -5.92
CA LYS A 136 8.84 0.78 -6.01
C LYS A 136 8.79 2.03 -6.88
N ALA A 137 9.32 3.14 -6.38
CA ALA A 137 9.50 4.34 -7.21
C ALA A 137 10.83 4.27 -7.99
N PRO A 138 10.85 4.59 -9.29
CA PRO A 138 12.02 4.39 -10.14
C PRO A 138 13.15 5.40 -9.90
N ARG A 139 12.85 6.63 -9.43
CA ARG A 139 13.83 7.67 -9.07
C ARG A 139 13.21 8.60 -8.01
N PRO A 140 14.03 9.21 -7.11
CA PRO A 140 13.56 10.32 -6.31
C PRO A 140 13.17 11.48 -7.27
N PRO A 141 11.95 12.01 -7.21
CA PRO A 141 11.58 13.18 -7.98
C PRO A 141 12.49 14.39 -7.66
N ALA A 142 12.68 15.27 -8.64
CA ALA A 142 13.52 16.47 -8.51
C ALA A 142 13.04 17.38 -7.36
N PRO A 143 13.91 18.21 -6.76
CA PRO A 143 13.54 19.07 -5.63
C PRO A 143 12.67 20.24 -6.12
N ALA A 144 11.35 20.12 -6.02
CA ALA A 144 10.44 21.26 -5.95
C ALA A 144 9.09 20.81 -5.37
N ALA A 145 8.39 21.75 -4.72
CA ALA A 145 7.20 21.62 -3.89
C ALA A 145 5.91 21.07 -4.55
N SER A 146 6.02 20.15 -5.52
CA SER A 146 4.91 19.40 -6.11
C SER A 146 5.45 18.08 -6.65
N PHE A 147 5.10 16.98 -5.99
CA PHE A 147 5.53 15.64 -6.38
C PHE A 147 4.49 14.99 -7.29
N ALA A 148 4.86 14.79 -8.55
CA ALA A 148 4.16 13.99 -9.54
C ALA A 148 4.83 12.63 -9.68
N ALA A 149 4.13 11.53 -9.40
CA ALA A 149 4.68 10.20 -9.56
C ALA A 149 4.03 9.47 -10.75
N ASN A 150 4.82 9.21 -11.78
CA ASN A 150 4.50 8.18 -12.77
C ASN A 150 5.22 6.91 -12.33
N SER A 151 4.47 5.89 -11.91
CA SER A 151 5.05 4.58 -11.64
C SER A 151 4.19 3.47 -12.20
N THR A 152 4.84 2.48 -12.78
CA THR A 152 4.19 1.26 -13.29
C THR A 152 4.07 0.28 -12.13
N PRO A 153 2.86 -0.13 -11.71
CA PRO A 153 2.72 -1.22 -10.76
C PRO A 153 3.19 -2.51 -11.44
N ARG A 154 4.38 -2.99 -11.07
CA ARG A 154 4.84 -4.33 -11.46
C ARG A 154 4.12 -5.32 -10.56
N MET A 155 3.04 -5.89 -11.07
CA MET A 155 2.12 -6.68 -10.26
C MET A 155 2.81 -7.90 -9.60
N ALA A 156 2.37 -8.12 -8.37
CA ALA A 156 2.64 -9.19 -7.43
C ALA A 156 3.09 -10.53 -8.05
N ARG A 157 4.25 -11.02 -7.59
CA ARG A 157 4.56 -12.44 -7.64
C ARG A 157 3.75 -13.12 -6.54
N TRP A 158 2.64 -13.77 -6.91
CA TRP A 158 1.88 -14.62 -6.01
C TRP A 158 2.71 -15.82 -5.56
N LEU A 159 2.89 -15.97 -4.26
CA LEU A 159 3.30 -17.23 -3.63
C LEU A 159 2.07 -17.75 -2.88
N PRO A 160 1.39 -18.81 -3.36
CA PRO A 160 0.41 -19.47 -2.53
C PRO A 160 1.15 -20.05 -1.32
N GLN A 161 0.82 -19.61 -0.11
CA GLN A 161 1.09 -20.43 1.08
C GLN A 161 0.16 -21.64 0.99
N ARG A 162 0.63 -22.70 0.32
CA ARG A 162 0.06 -24.03 0.53
C ARG A 162 0.38 -24.42 1.96
N PHE A 163 -0.60 -24.35 2.85
CA PHE A 163 -0.61 -25.17 4.05
C PHE A 163 -0.46 -26.63 3.62
N ARG A 164 0.74 -27.21 3.74
CA ARG A 164 0.88 -28.67 3.82
C ARG A 164 0.36 -29.07 5.20
N LYS A 165 -0.91 -29.46 5.26
CA LYS A 165 -1.36 -30.48 6.22
C LYS A 165 -1.32 -31.82 5.47
N GLY A 166 -0.68 -32.82 6.08
CA GLY A 166 -0.48 -34.16 5.53
C GLY A 166 0.99 -34.53 5.48
#